data_AF-A0A1M6FUR7-F1
#
_entry.id   AF-A0A1M6FUR7-F1
#
_cell.length_a   1.000
_cell.length_b   1.000
_cell.length_c   1.000
_cell.angle_alpha   90.00
_cell.angle_beta   90.00
_cell.angle_gamma   90.00
#
_symmetry.space_group_name_H-M   'P 1'
#
loop_
_entity.id
_entity.type
_entity.pdbx_description
1 polymer ?
#
loop_
_entity_poly.entity_id
_entity_poly.type
_entity_poly.pdbx_seq_one_letter_code
_entity_poly.pdbx_strand_id
1 'polypeptide(L)'
;MLLFYENAQLKLEFLKDALNINYQLQFEIMHYGTDIVVLDDPNEEDFTQFWFHFCNAKQGIYVDLLTLPSQLLRKGIGTFCIKWLKDFASDLGFKYIVLGSVAKARAFWTKMGFRLLKPEELHNFPGYQGRYSR
;
A
#
# COMPACT_ATOMS: atom_id res chain seq x y z
N MET A 1 2.71 8.49 -20.78
CA MET A 1 2.99 7.21 -20.10
C MET A 1 4.34 7.25 -19.38
N LEU A 2 5.45 7.68 -20.02
CA LEU A 2 6.74 7.90 -19.33
C LEU A 2 6.64 8.81 -18.09
N LEU A 3 6.05 10.00 -18.24
CA LEU A 3 5.92 10.99 -17.15
C LEU A 3 5.15 10.47 -15.91
N PHE A 4 4.23 9.52 -16.09
CA PHE A 4 3.52 8.90 -14.98
C PHE A 4 4.47 8.05 -14.14
N TYR A 5 5.26 7.21 -14.82
CA TYR A 5 6.20 6.32 -14.15
C TYR A 5 7.37 7.08 -13.51
N GLU A 6 7.87 8.13 -14.16
CA GLU A 6 8.92 8.98 -13.56
C GLU A 6 8.44 9.66 -12.27
N ASN A 7 7.23 10.23 -12.27
CA ASN A 7 6.66 10.88 -11.09
C ASN A 7 6.35 9.88 -9.97
N ALA A 8 5.78 8.73 -10.31
CA ALA A 8 5.50 7.69 -9.33
C ALA A 8 6.79 7.09 -8.74
N GLN A 9 7.84 6.90 -9.53
CA GLN A 9 9.15 6.46 -9.04
C GLN A 9 9.74 7.45 -8.04
N LEU A 10 9.77 8.75 -8.35
CA LEU A 10 10.29 9.77 -7.43
C LEU A 10 9.55 9.79 -6.08
N LYS A 11 8.22 9.64 -6.11
CA LYS A 11 7.41 9.56 -4.88
C LYS A 11 7.73 8.30 -4.06
N LEU A 12 8.01 7.18 -4.72
CA LEU A 12 8.38 5.92 -4.07
C LEU A 12 9.77 5.98 -3.44
N GLU A 13 10.74 6.59 -4.13
CA GLU A 13 12.07 6.84 -3.56
C GLU A 13 11.95 7.70 -2.29
N PHE A 14 11.14 8.76 -2.34
CA PHE A 14 10.89 9.58 -1.15
C PHE A 14 10.26 8.78 0.00
N LEU A 15 9.31 7.88 -0.30
CA LEU A 15 8.73 7.00 0.71
C LEU A 15 9.80 6.10 1.33
N LYS A 16 10.61 5.45 0.50
CA LYS A 16 11.70 4.57 0.93
C LYS A 16 12.67 5.31 1.85
N ASP A 17 13.17 6.46 1.41
CA ASP A 17 14.11 7.27 2.18
C ASP A 17 13.50 7.73 3.50
N ALA A 18 12.24 8.20 3.49
CA ALA A 18 11.56 8.61 4.71
C ALA A 18 11.38 7.44 5.69
N LEU A 19 11.09 6.23 5.20
CA LEU A 19 10.97 5.04 6.02
C LEU A 19 12.31 4.63 6.63
N ASN A 20 13.37 4.64 5.82
CA ASN A 20 14.70 4.21 6.25
C ASN A 20 15.33 5.21 7.22
N ILE A 21 15.24 6.52 6.94
CA ILE A 21 15.85 7.56 7.76
C ILE A 21 15.09 7.74 9.08
N ASN A 22 13.77 7.88 9.04
CA ASN A 22 13.00 8.27 10.23
C ASN A 22 12.64 7.10 11.14
N TYR A 23 12.59 5.88 10.61
CA TYR A 23 12.19 4.70 11.36
C TYR A 23 13.25 3.60 11.41
N GLN A 24 14.45 3.86 10.86
CA GLN A 24 15.59 2.93 10.87
C GLN A 24 15.29 1.60 10.18
N LEU A 25 14.38 1.62 9.21
CA LEU A 25 14.08 0.47 8.35
C LEU A 25 15.15 0.34 7.24
N GLN A 26 15.27 -0.82 6.62
CA GLN A 26 16.16 -1.04 5.47
C GLN A 26 15.36 -1.46 4.24
N PHE A 27 14.29 -0.71 3.95
CA PHE A 27 13.48 -0.98 2.76
C PHE A 27 14.27 -0.71 1.48
N GLU A 28 14.12 -1.64 0.54
CA GLU A 28 14.51 -1.49 -0.86
C GLU A 28 13.28 -1.63 -1.76
N ILE A 29 13.29 -0.93 -2.90
CA ILE A 29 12.25 -1.08 -3.92
C ILE A 29 12.59 -2.32 -4.75
N MET A 30 11.96 -3.44 -4.42
CA MET A 30 12.23 -4.74 -5.06
C MET A 30 11.59 -4.84 -6.43
N HIS A 31 10.39 -4.27 -6.58
CA HIS A 31 9.66 -4.26 -7.84
C HIS A 31 8.95 -2.94 -8.05
N TYR A 32 9.24 -2.33 -9.20
CA TYR A 32 8.52 -1.21 -9.75
C TYR A 32 8.29 -1.49 -11.24
N GLY A 33 7.20 -2.21 -11.53
CA GLY A 33 6.79 -2.65 -12.87
C GLY A 33 5.32 -2.31 -13.15
N THR A 34 4.80 -2.65 -14.33
CA THR A 34 3.58 -2.03 -14.93
C THR A 34 2.38 -1.84 -13.99
N ASP A 35 2.21 -2.69 -12.98
CA ASP A 35 1.13 -2.57 -12.00
C ASP A 35 1.48 -2.92 -10.54
N ILE A 36 2.71 -3.30 -10.19
CA ILE A 36 3.05 -3.78 -8.85
C ILE A 36 4.17 -2.94 -8.23
N VAL A 37 4.01 -2.61 -6.94
CA VAL A 37 5.00 -1.94 -6.12
C VAL A 37 5.29 -2.78 -4.87
N VAL A 38 6.56 -3.08 -4.65
CA VAL A 38 7.03 -3.81 -3.46
C VAL A 38 8.20 -3.05 -2.84
N LEU A 39 8.01 -2.62 -1.59
CA LEU A 39 9.08 -2.24 -0.68
C LEU A 39 9.26 -3.37 0.32
N ASP A 40 10.47 -3.93 0.38
CA ASP A 40 10.82 -5.07 1.25
C ASP A 40 12.14 -4.81 1.98
N ASP A 41 12.31 -5.38 3.17
CA ASP A 41 13.61 -5.42 3.84
C ASP A 41 14.26 -6.78 3.57
N PRO A 42 15.24 -6.87 2.63
CA PRO A 42 15.79 -8.15 2.21
C PRO A 42 16.64 -8.84 3.30
N ASN A 43 16.93 -8.16 4.40
CA ASN A 43 17.83 -8.65 5.45
C ASN A 43 17.09 -9.02 6.75
N GLU A 44 15.79 -8.75 6.86
CA GLU A 44 15.03 -8.96 8.08
C GLU A 44 14.32 -10.33 8.06
N GLU A 45 14.44 -11.10 9.15
CA GLU A 45 13.68 -12.36 9.32
C GLU A 45 12.19 -12.09 9.60
N ASP A 46 11.90 -10.95 10.24
CA ASP A 46 10.54 -10.47 10.41
C ASP A 46 10.05 -9.92 9.06
N PHE A 47 8.98 -10.50 8.51
CA PHE A 47 8.37 -10.06 7.24
C PHE A 47 7.96 -8.58 7.26
N THR A 48 8.87 -7.66 6.95
CA THR A 48 8.62 -6.22 6.90
C THR A 48 8.44 -5.80 5.46
N GLN A 49 7.19 -5.55 5.07
CA GLN A 49 6.81 -5.37 3.67
C GLN A 49 5.70 -4.35 3.52
N PHE A 50 5.85 -3.50 2.51
CA PHE A 50 4.77 -2.69 1.97
C PHE A 50 4.58 -3.00 0.49
N TRP A 51 3.51 -3.74 0.20
CA TRP A 51 3.17 -4.23 -1.12
C TRP A 51 1.76 -3.79 -1.50
N PHE A 52 1.65 -3.18 -2.68
CA PHE A 52 0.38 -2.90 -3.34
C PHE A 52 0.49 -3.05 -4.86
N HIS A 53 -0.66 -3.19 -5.51
CA HIS A 53 -0.76 -3.18 -6.97
C HIS A 53 -1.88 -2.27 -7.46
N PHE A 54 -1.76 -1.82 -8.71
CA PHE A 54 -2.79 -1.07 -9.41
C PHE A 54 -3.83 -2.04 -9.97
N CYS A 55 -5.10 -1.82 -9.66
CA CYS A 55 -6.19 -2.68 -10.07
C CYS A 55 -7.24 -1.91 -10.90
N ASN A 56 -8.11 -2.67 -11.58
CA ASN A 56 -9.21 -2.15 -12.39
C ASN A 56 -8.75 -1.08 -13.40
N ALA A 57 -7.86 -1.47 -14.32
CA ALA A 57 -7.29 -0.58 -15.33
C ALA A 57 -6.70 0.72 -14.72
N LYS A 58 -5.95 0.60 -13.61
CA LYS A 58 -5.31 1.69 -12.87
C LYS A 58 -6.28 2.71 -12.27
N GLN A 59 -7.53 2.33 -12.02
CA GLN A 59 -8.48 3.18 -11.30
C GLN A 59 -8.41 2.99 -9.78
N GLY A 60 -7.80 1.91 -9.30
CA GLY A 60 -7.66 1.65 -7.87
C GLY A 60 -6.29 1.14 -7.48
N ILE A 61 -6.03 1.20 -6.17
CA ILE A 61 -4.87 0.58 -5.55
C ILE A 61 -5.37 -0.53 -4.62
N TYR A 62 -4.81 -1.73 -4.75
CA TYR A 62 -5.03 -2.82 -3.83
C TYR A 62 -3.81 -2.98 -2.94
N VAL A 63 -3.96 -2.88 -1.62
CA VAL A 63 -2.87 -3.15 -0.66
C VAL A 63 -2.85 -4.65 -0.35
N ASP A 64 -1.83 -5.32 -0.87
CA ASP A 64 -1.60 -6.75 -0.67
C ASP A 64 -1.07 -7.03 0.73
N LEU A 65 -0.10 -6.22 1.16
CA LEU A 65 0.58 -6.40 2.43
C LEU A 65 1.05 -5.06 3.01
N LEU A 66 0.84 -4.90 4.31
CA LEU A 66 1.49 -3.89 5.12
C LEU A 66 1.85 -4.53 6.46
N THR A 67 3.10 -4.95 6.55
CA THR A 67 3.66 -5.58 7.75
C THR A 67 4.89 -4.80 8.17
N LEU A 68 5.04 -4.63 9.48
CA LEU A 68 6.07 -3.82 10.10
C LEU A 68 6.70 -4.62 11.25
N PRO A 69 7.97 -4.34 11.60
CA PRO A 69 8.62 -5.07 12.67
C PRO A 69 7.90 -4.84 13.99
N SER A 70 7.77 -5.90 14.79
CA SER A 70 6.99 -5.87 16.04
C SER A 70 7.53 -4.83 17.03
N GLN A 71 8.86 -4.65 17.05
CA GLN A 71 9.59 -3.68 17.87
C GLN A 71 9.31 -2.21 17.47
N LEU A 72 8.75 -1.97 16.29
CA LEU A 72 8.41 -0.62 15.81
C LEU A 72 6.90 -0.33 15.82
N LEU A 73 6.10 -1.24 16.35
CA LEU A 73 4.67 -1.00 16.54
C LEU A 73 4.43 0.25 17.40
N ARG A 74 3.30 0.93 17.15
CA ARG A 74 2.88 2.17 17.83
C ARG A 74 3.77 3.40 17.58
N LYS A 75 4.80 3.31 16.72
CA LYS A 75 5.59 4.47 16.26
C LYS A 75 4.95 5.28 15.12
N GLY A 76 3.71 4.96 14.74
CA GLY A 76 2.98 5.68 13.70
C GLY A 76 3.35 5.32 12.26
N ILE A 77 4.26 4.37 12.03
CA ILE A 77 4.73 3.97 10.69
C ILE A 77 3.57 3.57 9.78
N GLY A 78 2.68 2.68 10.24
CA GLY A 78 1.51 2.30 9.44
C GLY A 78 0.60 3.49 9.09
N THR A 79 0.44 4.46 10.01
CA THR A 79 -0.30 5.69 9.73
C THR A 79 0.41 6.52 8.67
N PHE A 80 1.73 6.62 8.74
CA PHE A 80 2.55 7.31 7.75
C PHE A 80 2.41 6.67 6.37
N CYS A 81 2.62 5.35 6.24
CA CYS A 81 2.49 4.63 4.96
C CYS A 81 1.12 4.84 4.32
N ILE A 82 0.04 4.76 5.10
CA ILE A 82 -1.33 4.87 4.58
C ILE A 82 -1.73 6.31 4.26
N LYS A 83 -1.19 7.32 4.97
CA LYS A 83 -1.35 8.72 4.57
C LYS A 83 -0.64 8.98 3.25
N TRP A 84 0.63 8.58 3.15
CA TRP A 84 1.40 8.69 1.92
C TRP A 84 0.68 8.00 0.75
N LEU A 85 0.12 6.80 0.96
CA LEU A 85 -0.58 6.06 -0.09
C LEU A 85 -1.85 6.79 -0.57
N LYS A 86 -2.55 7.48 0.33
CA LYS A 86 -3.72 8.30 -0.04
C LYS A 86 -3.33 9.53 -0.83
N ASP A 87 -2.25 10.20 -0.44
CA ASP A 87 -1.73 11.35 -1.16
C ASP A 87 -1.25 10.91 -2.55
N PHE A 88 -0.51 9.80 -2.64
CA PHE A 88 -0.11 9.16 -3.89
C PHE A 88 -1.31 8.80 -4.77
N ALA A 89 -2.36 8.20 -4.19
CA ALA A 89 -3.58 7.85 -4.91
C ALA A 89 -4.28 9.10 -5.47
N SER A 90 -4.42 10.14 -4.66
CA SER A 90 -5.05 11.41 -5.04
C SER A 90 -4.27 12.11 -6.16
N ASP A 91 -2.95 12.25 -6.00
CA ASP A 91 -2.08 12.95 -6.95
C ASP A 91 -2.07 12.31 -8.34
N LEU A 92 -2.23 10.98 -8.39
CA LEU A 92 -2.21 10.20 -9.62
C LEU A 92 -3.62 9.89 -10.16
N GLY A 93 -4.67 10.40 -9.52
CA GLY A 93 -6.06 10.26 -9.98
C GLY A 93 -6.69 8.87 -9.75
N PHE A 94 -6.15 8.08 -8.83
CA PHE A 94 -6.79 6.84 -8.40
C PHE A 94 -8.08 7.15 -7.63
N LYS A 95 -9.12 6.36 -7.89
CA LYS A 95 -10.46 6.58 -7.35
C LYS A 95 -10.66 5.94 -5.98
N TYR A 96 -9.90 4.88 -5.66
CA TYR A 96 -10.05 4.15 -4.42
C TYR A 96 -8.80 3.38 -4.01
N ILE A 97 -8.70 3.08 -2.72
CA ILE A 97 -7.77 2.12 -2.14
C ILE A 97 -8.59 1.01 -1.48
N VAL A 98 -8.22 -0.25 -1.74
CA VAL A 98 -8.89 -1.43 -1.19
C VAL A 98 -7.86 -2.39 -0.59
N LEU A 99 -8.28 -3.18 0.40
CA LEU A 99 -7.43 -4.16 1.06
C LEU A 99 -8.26 -5.24 1.75
N GLY A 100 -7.64 -6.41 1.94
CA GLY A 100 -8.14 -7.42 2.87
C GLY A 100 -7.61 -7.14 4.28
N SER A 101 -8.49 -7.11 5.29
CA SER A 101 -8.07 -6.90 6.69
C SER A 101 -8.36 -8.12 7.55
N VAL A 102 -7.34 -8.55 8.29
CA VAL A 102 -7.52 -9.41 9.47
C VAL A 102 -8.28 -8.67 10.58
N ALA A 103 -8.98 -9.40 11.46
CA ALA A 103 -9.79 -8.81 12.53
C ALA A 103 -8.98 -7.87 13.44
N LYS A 104 -7.76 -8.26 13.81
CA LYS A 104 -6.85 -7.48 14.67
C LYS A 104 -6.47 -6.10 14.11
N ALA A 105 -6.50 -5.92 12.79
CA ALA A 105 -6.12 -4.67 12.13
C ALA A 105 -7.31 -3.75 11.85
N ARG A 106 -8.56 -4.20 12.07
CA ARG A 106 -9.76 -3.42 11.70
C ARG A 106 -9.80 -2.04 12.36
N ALA A 107 -9.48 -1.95 13.65
CA ALA A 107 -9.49 -0.67 14.36
C ALA A 107 -8.50 0.35 13.75
N PHE A 108 -7.33 -0.14 13.30
CA PHE A 108 -6.36 0.70 12.59
C PHE A 108 -6.94 1.19 11.26
N TRP A 109 -7.50 0.31 10.44
CA TRP A 109 -8.08 0.69 9.14
C TRP A 109 -9.26 1.65 9.27
N THR A 110 -10.16 1.43 10.24
CA THR A 110 -11.26 2.35 10.55
C THR A 110 -10.74 3.72 10.97
N LYS A 111 -9.70 3.77 11.82
CA LYS A 111 -9.04 5.04 12.18
C LYS A 111 -8.42 5.74 10.97
N MET A 112 -7.91 4.96 10.02
CA MET A 112 -7.42 5.48 8.74
C MET A 112 -8.55 5.83 7.76
N GLY A 113 -9.82 5.79 8.16
CA GLY A 113 -10.97 6.18 7.33
C GLY A 113 -11.39 5.14 6.30
N PHE A 114 -10.91 3.90 6.40
CA PHE A 114 -11.45 2.79 5.63
C PHE A 114 -12.77 2.33 6.25
N ARG A 115 -13.69 1.91 5.39
CA ARG A 115 -14.93 1.26 5.81
C ARG A 115 -14.96 -0.18 5.30
N LEU A 116 -15.69 -1.03 6.00
CA LEU A 116 -16.03 -2.35 5.48
C LEU A 116 -16.99 -2.19 4.30
N LEU A 117 -16.75 -2.95 3.25
CA LEU A 117 -17.72 -3.14 2.18
C LEU A 117 -18.86 -4.03 2.70
N LYS A 118 -20.09 -3.66 2.39
CA LYS A 118 -21.25 -4.52 2.60
C LYS A 118 -21.18 -5.72 1.64
N PRO A 119 -21.83 -6.85 1.97
CA PRO A 119 -21.84 -8.04 1.11
C PRO A 119 -22.26 -7.74 -0.35
N GLU A 120 -23.27 -6.88 -0.52
CA GLU A 120 -23.78 -6.41 -1.82
C GLU A 120 -22.80 -5.54 -2.62
N GLU A 121 -21.95 -4.77 -1.92
CA GLU A 121 -20.91 -3.95 -2.54
C GLU A 121 -19.71 -4.82 -2.94
N LEU A 122 -19.36 -5.82 -2.14
CA LEU A 122 -18.19 -6.67 -2.34
C LEU A 122 -18.25 -7.41 -3.67
N HIS A 123 -19.41 -7.99 -4.01
CA HIS A 123 -19.58 -8.78 -5.24
C HIS A 123 -19.35 -7.94 -6.52
N ASN A 124 -19.71 -6.67 -6.45
CA ASN A 124 -19.61 -5.72 -7.57
C ASN A 124 -18.36 -4.83 -7.47
N PHE A 125 -17.52 -5.00 -6.45
CA PHE A 125 -16.39 -4.10 -6.24
C PHE A 125 -15.29 -4.40 -7.25
N PRO A 126 -14.87 -3.43 -8.08
CA PRO A 126 -13.90 -3.70 -9.15
C PRO A 126 -12.54 -4.22 -8.64
N GLY A 127 -12.12 -3.79 -7.45
CA GLY A 127 -10.89 -4.28 -6.81
C GLY A 127 -10.98 -5.68 -6.20
N TYR A 128 -12.18 -6.24 -6.00
CA TYR A 128 -12.36 -7.62 -5.52
C TYR A 128 -12.32 -8.62 -6.68
N GLN A 129 -12.89 -8.26 -7.82
CA GLN A 129 -12.91 -9.09 -9.04
C GLN A 129 -11.51 -9.22 -9.67
N GLY A 130 -10.66 -8.19 -9.53
CA GLY A 130 -9.27 -8.19 -10.02
C GLY A 130 -8.30 -9.09 -9.24
N ARG A 131 -8.69 -9.62 -8.06
CA ARG A 131 -7.83 -10.51 -7.26
C ARG A 131 -7.76 -11.93 -7.83
N TYR A 132 -8.74 -12.32 -8.64
CA TYR A 132 -8.93 -13.70 -9.11
C TYR A 132 -9.05 -13.84 -10.64
N SER A 133 -9.10 -12.72 -11.38
CA SER A 133 -9.07 -12.77 -12.85
C SER A 133 -7.62 -12.84 -13.32
N ARG A 134 -7.12 -14.08 -13.48
CA ARG A 134 -5.99 -14.40 -14.34
C ARG A 134 -6.42 -14.42 -15.80
#